data_AF-A0A353TAT7-F1
#
_entry.id   AF-A0A353TAT7-F1
#
_cell.length_a   1.000
_cell.length_b   1.000
_cell.length_c   1.000
_cell.angle_alpha   90.00
_cell.angle_beta   90.00
_cell.angle_gamma   90.00
#
_symmetry.space_group_name_H-M   'P 1'
#
loop_
_entity.id
_entity.type
_entity.pdbx_description
1 polymer ?
#
loop_
_entity_poly.entity_id
_entity_poly.type
_entity_poly.pdbx_seq_one_letter_code
_entity_poly.pdbx_strand_id
1 'polypeptide(L)'
;MIANKQKKVEAIQKIIARYVATHPVGRNLALIGGFRYRFLDASVRISNDIDYHWDGDLKEKQRKLIDSFDRGLLLEVSRLLGYSGSISAHTGPDADSPVVQIVDLSFWKDDVPYSRIEIPVEVTCIRCADQIEVRTVGGTIYATASEADMIESKVIAIFGRIMLRHRDILDVFLFQDRFRSDSAQRLKSKLQALRMNNKDLEKKMCDLRKNSDYHAKAIQEVIDTQLDAEAAAQLNDTGGGIIVLNAVMNILNRYISMENTNESN
;
A
#
# COMPACT_ATOMS: atom_id res chain seq x y z
N MET A 1 -8.52 21.30 10.93
CA MET A 1 -7.25 20.83 11.53
C MET A 1 -6.68 19.60 10.79
N ILE A 2 -7.50 18.59 10.51
CA ILE A 2 -7.12 17.34 9.81
C ILE A 2 -6.52 17.60 8.40
N ALA A 3 -7.18 18.39 7.56
CA ALA A 3 -6.68 18.71 6.21
C ALA A 3 -5.30 19.39 6.19
N ASN A 4 -4.96 20.18 7.23
CA ASN A 4 -3.65 20.81 7.35
C ASN A 4 -2.57 19.80 7.82
N LYS A 5 -2.94 18.84 8.69
CA LYS A 5 -2.05 17.74 9.05
C LYS A 5 -1.75 16.86 7.84
N GLN A 6 -2.77 16.53 7.04
CA GLN A 6 -2.58 15.69 5.85
C GLN A 6 -1.64 16.31 4.82
N LYS A 7 -1.81 17.61 4.52
CA LYS A 7 -0.88 18.33 3.61
C LYS A 7 0.58 18.27 4.09
N LYS A 8 0.81 18.31 5.40
CA LYS A 8 2.15 18.19 6.00
C LYS A 8 2.70 16.77 5.87
N VAL A 9 1.87 15.75 6.12
CA VAL A 9 2.23 14.34 5.92
C VAL A 9 2.66 14.11 4.46
N GLU A 10 1.83 14.53 3.50
CA GLU A 10 2.13 14.38 2.07
C GLU A 10 3.40 15.14 1.65
N ALA A 11 3.66 16.33 2.23
CA ALA A 11 4.89 17.07 1.96
C ALA A 11 6.13 16.31 2.43
N ILE A 12 6.08 15.72 3.64
CA ILE A 12 7.18 14.88 4.16
C ILE A 12 7.32 13.61 3.31
N GLN A 13 6.23 12.93 2.96
CA GLN A 13 6.27 11.73 2.11
C GLN A 13 6.90 12.00 0.75
N LYS A 14 6.59 13.15 0.12
CA LYS A 14 7.23 13.57 -1.14
C LYS A 14 8.73 13.78 -1.00
N ILE A 15 9.19 14.34 0.12
CA ILE A 15 10.63 14.48 0.41
C ILE A 15 11.27 13.09 0.57
N ILE A 16 10.67 12.19 1.36
CA ILE A 16 11.17 10.82 1.55
C ILE A 16 11.25 10.10 0.19
N ALA A 17 10.19 10.16 -0.61
CA ALA A 17 10.16 9.49 -1.90
C ALA A 17 11.23 10.05 -2.86
N ARG A 18 11.36 11.37 -2.94
CA ARG A 18 12.43 12.01 -3.73
C ARG A 18 13.80 11.62 -3.23
N TYR A 19 14.01 11.61 -1.91
CA TYR A 19 15.28 11.20 -1.31
C TYR A 19 15.63 9.77 -1.74
N VAL A 20 14.73 8.81 -1.57
CA VAL A 20 14.94 7.43 -2.00
C VAL A 20 15.24 7.36 -3.50
N ALA A 21 14.45 8.01 -4.34
CA ALA A 21 14.61 7.98 -5.80
C ALA A 21 15.95 8.57 -6.31
N THR A 22 16.55 9.49 -5.55
CA THR A 22 17.77 10.20 -5.96
C THR A 22 19.04 9.69 -5.28
N HIS A 23 18.93 8.84 -4.26
CA HIS A 23 20.07 8.32 -3.51
C HIS A 23 20.41 6.87 -3.88
N PRO A 24 21.70 6.47 -3.80
CA PRO A 24 22.13 5.11 -4.12
C PRO A 24 21.37 4.01 -3.36
N VAL A 25 20.91 4.31 -2.13
CA VAL A 25 20.15 3.36 -1.31
C VAL A 25 18.85 2.91 -1.97
N GLY A 26 18.20 3.81 -2.71
CA GLY A 26 16.95 3.55 -3.41
C GLY A 26 17.12 2.85 -4.75
N ARG A 27 18.36 2.56 -5.18
CA ARG A 27 18.59 1.76 -6.39
C ARG A 27 17.87 0.41 -6.26
N ASN A 28 17.14 0.08 -7.32
CA ASN A 28 16.27 -1.10 -7.44
C ASN A 28 15.05 -1.11 -6.50
N LEU A 29 14.78 -0.03 -5.75
CA LEU A 29 13.49 0.14 -5.09
C LEU A 29 12.48 0.70 -6.08
N ALA A 30 11.34 0.02 -6.22
CA ALA A 30 10.22 0.50 -7.01
C ALA A 30 9.10 0.99 -6.09
N LEU A 31 8.68 2.23 -6.22
CA LEU A 31 7.60 2.80 -5.42
C LEU A 31 6.29 2.06 -5.74
N ILE A 32 5.57 1.62 -4.71
CA ILE A 32 4.31 0.88 -4.82
C ILE A 32 3.30 1.39 -3.76
N GLY A 33 2.17 0.70 -3.63
CA GLY A 33 1.20 0.93 -2.57
C GLY A 33 0.32 2.18 -2.75
N GLY A 34 -0.34 2.58 -1.67
CA GLY A 34 -1.35 3.65 -1.71
C GLY A 34 -0.73 5.02 -2.04
N PHE A 35 0.44 5.31 -1.47
CA PHE A 35 1.15 6.57 -1.73
C PHE A 35 1.56 6.70 -3.20
N ARG A 36 1.95 5.60 -3.86
CA ARG A 36 2.24 5.60 -5.30
C ARG A 36 1.04 6.09 -6.10
N TYR A 37 -0.15 5.54 -5.87
CA TYR A 37 -1.37 5.99 -6.56
C TYR A 37 -1.68 7.46 -6.29
N ARG A 38 -1.56 7.89 -5.03
CA ARG A 38 -1.75 9.30 -4.64
C ARG A 38 -0.79 10.23 -5.36
N PHE A 39 0.48 9.87 -5.37
CA PHE A 39 1.56 10.77 -5.77
C PHE A 39 1.79 10.78 -7.27
N LEU A 40 1.84 9.61 -7.92
CA LEU A 40 2.17 9.50 -9.34
C LEU A 40 0.93 9.62 -10.25
N ASP A 41 -0.24 9.20 -9.77
CA ASP A 41 -1.47 9.15 -10.59
C ASP A 41 -2.54 10.17 -10.15
N ALA A 42 -2.19 11.04 -9.19
CA ALA A 42 -3.10 12.02 -8.60
C ALA A 42 -4.41 11.41 -8.07
N SER A 43 -4.33 10.18 -7.53
CA SER A 43 -5.49 9.50 -6.96
C SER A 43 -6.06 10.24 -5.74
N VAL A 44 -7.37 10.09 -5.50
CA VAL A 44 -8.09 10.55 -4.30
C VAL A 44 -7.74 9.78 -3.03
N ARG A 45 -6.97 8.69 -3.15
CA ARG A 45 -6.59 7.80 -2.06
C ARG A 45 -5.46 8.39 -1.21
N ILE A 46 -5.72 8.67 0.06
CA ILE A 46 -4.73 9.18 1.02
C ILE A 46 -3.96 8.02 1.65
N SER A 47 -2.62 8.09 1.70
CA SER A 47 -1.79 7.07 2.34
C SER A 47 -0.97 7.66 3.49
N ASN A 48 -0.77 6.86 4.54
CA ASN A 48 -0.01 7.22 5.74
C ASN A 48 1.41 6.65 5.73
N ASP A 49 1.68 5.75 4.79
CA ASP A 49 2.90 4.95 4.64
C ASP A 49 3.56 5.24 3.29
N ILE A 50 4.76 4.72 3.07
CA ILE A 50 5.40 4.69 1.77
C ILE A 50 5.88 3.27 1.52
N ASP A 51 5.35 2.64 0.48
CA ASP A 51 5.66 1.25 0.16
C ASP A 51 6.64 1.20 -1.02
N TYR A 52 7.66 0.36 -0.90
CA TYR A 52 8.58 0.01 -1.97
C TYR A 52 8.58 -1.50 -2.21
N HIS A 53 8.68 -1.87 -3.47
CA HIS A 53 9.04 -3.22 -3.88
C HIS A 53 10.55 -3.35 -3.99
N TRP A 54 11.09 -4.47 -3.49
CA TRP A 54 12.39 -4.99 -3.87
C TRP A 54 12.50 -6.50 -3.69
N ASP A 55 13.24 -7.18 -4.55
CA ASP A 55 13.39 -8.65 -4.59
C ASP A 55 14.69 -9.19 -3.95
N GLY A 56 15.51 -8.32 -3.37
CA GLY A 56 16.77 -8.68 -2.70
C GLY A 56 16.66 -8.93 -1.19
N ASP A 57 17.81 -8.85 -0.49
CA ASP A 57 17.91 -9.05 0.97
C ASP A 57 17.28 -7.89 1.76
N LEU A 58 15.98 -8.02 2.06
CA LEU A 58 15.20 -6.99 2.72
C LEU A 58 15.83 -6.48 4.03
N LYS A 59 16.47 -7.34 4.83
CA LYS A 59 17.10 -6.93 6.10
C LYS A 59 18.31 -6.05 5.84
N GLU A 60 19.15 -6.43 4.87
CA GLU A 60 20.28 -5.60 4.49
C GLU A 60 19.82 -4.23 3.94
N LYS A 61 18.74 -4.21 3.17
CA LYS A 61 18.19 -2.95 2.63
C LYS A 61 17.55 -2.06 3.69
N GLN A 62 16.82 -2.63 4.65
CA GLN A 62 16.30 -1.88 5.78
C GLN A 62 17.44 -1.18 6.53
N ARG A 63 18.52 -1.91 6.86
CA ARG A 63 19.70 -1.32 7.51
C ARG A 63 20.31 -0.19 6.68
N LYS A 64 20.50 -0.41 5.37
CA LYS A 64 21.03 0.62 4.46
C LYS A 64 20.13 1.86 4.37
N LEU A 65 18.81 1.68 4.39
CA LEU A 65 17.83 2.77 4.42
C LEU A 65 17.93 3.57 5.71
N ILE A 66 17.96 2.91 6.86
CA ILE A 66 18.16 3.56 8.17
C ILE A 66 19.43 4.40 8.15
N ASP A 67 20.57 3.80 7.78
CA ASP A 67 21.87 4.49 7.70
C ASP A 67 21.82 5.70 6.74
N SER A 68 21.13 5.58 5.61
CA SER A 68 21.01 6.68 4.65
C SER A 68 20.10 7.79 5.17
N PHE A 69 18.96 7.43 5.74
CA PHE A 69 17.99 8.39 6.27
C PHE A 69 18.59 9.20 7.42
N ASP A 70 19.34 8.54 8.31
CA ASP A 70 19.98 9.18 9.45
C ASP A 70 21.01 10.23 9.00
N ARG A 71 21.80 9.90 7.97
CA ARG A 71 22.82 10.79 7.42
C ARG A 71 22.30 11.99 6.63
N GLY A 72 21.07 11.95 6.13
CA GLY A 72 20.62 12.96 5.15
C GLY A 72 19.14 13.31 5.16
N LEU A 73 18.24 12.34 5.27
CA LEU A 73 16.80 12.58 5.19
C LEU A 73 16.31 13.49 6.32
N LEU A 74 16.74 13.23 7.57
CA LEU A 74 16.33 14.04 8.73
C LEU A 74 16.76 15.50 8.56
N LEU A 75 17.99 15.72 8.09
CA LEU A 75 18.52 17.06 7.84
C LEU A 75 17.73 17.76 6.71
N GLU A 76 17.38 17.04 5.64
CA GLU A 76 16.60 17.59 4.54
C GLU A 76 15.20 18.00 4.98
N VAL A 77 14.51 17.14 5.73
CA VAL A 77 13.17 17.42 6.29
C VAL A 77 13.22 18.59 7.29
N SER A 78 14.26 18.64 8.14
CA SER A 78 14.49 19.76 9.05
C SER A 78 14.68 21.08 8.31
N ARG A 79 15.57 21.11 7.31
CA ARG A 79 15.86 22.32 6.53
C ARG A 79 14.65 22.83 5.74
N LEU A 80 13.87 21.93 5.15
CA LEU A 80 12.77 22.32 4.26
C LEU A 80 11.48 22.63 5.00
N LEU A 81 11.18 21.91 6.09
CA LEU A 81 9.87 21.97 6.75
C LEU A 81 9.96 22.34 8.24
N GLY A 82 11.16 22.42 8.81
CA GLY A 82 11.40 22.75 10.22
C GLY A 82 10.94 21.64 11.16
N TYR A 83 11.13 20.38 10.77
CA TYR A 83 10.81 19.20 11.59
C TYR A 83 12.09 18.52 12.08
N SER A 84 12.13 18.24 13.38
CA SER A 84 13.04 17.28 13.99
C SER A 84 12.50 15.86 13.75
N GLY A 85 13.32 14.82 13.92
CA GLY A 85 12.86 13.46 13.69
C GLY A 85 13.75 12.37 14.25
N SER A 86 13.25 11.13 14.17
CA SER A 86 13.95 9.91 14.54
C SER A 86 13.67 8.80 13.53
N ILE A 87 14.62 7.88 13.41
CA ILE A 87 14.55 6.72 12.53
C ILE A 87 14.85 5.48 13.37
N SER A 88 14.08 4.43 13.17
CA SER A 88 14.36 3.12 13.77
C SER A 88 13.90 2.00 12.86
N ALA A 89 14.50 0.82 13.04
CA ALA A 89 13.88 -0.40 12.55
C ALA A 89 12.56 -0.63 13.30
N HIS A 90 11.56 -1.18 12.61
CA HIS A 90 10.29 -1.50 13.23
C HIS A 90 10.46 -2.59 14.31
N THR A 91 9.66 -2.47 15.37
CA THR A 91 9.63 -3.43 16.47
C THR A 91 8.22 -4.01 16.63
N GLY A 92 8.11 -5.30 16.94
CA GLY A 92 6.83 -5.97 17.16
C GLY A 92 6.61 -7.14 16.20
N PRO A 93 5.38 -7.66 16.10
CA PRO A 93 5.07 -8.87 15.34
C PRO A 93 5.48 -8.82 13.86
N ASP A 94 5.43 -7.63 13.24
CA ASP A 94 5.74 -7.43 11.82
C ASP A 94 7.25 -7.24 11.57
N ALA A 95 8.09 -7.08 12.61
CA ALA A 95 9.53 -6.86 12.48
C ALA A 95 10.27 -8.10 11.93
N ASP A 96 9.80 -9.30 12.27
CA ASP A 96 10.40 -10.56 11.87
C ASP A 96 9.88 -11.09 10.53
N SER A 97 9.08 -10.30 9.80
CA SER A 97 8.50 -10.74 8.54
C SER A 97 9.59 -11.02 7.49
N PRO A 98 9.60 -12.22 6.86
CA PRO A 98 10.55 -12.54 5.81
C PRO A 98 10.25 -11.83 4.49
N VAL A 99 9.07 -11.23 4.34
CA VAL A 99 8.58 -10.65 3.08
C VAL A 99 8.39 -9.14 3.11
N VAL A 100 8.44 -8.52 4.30
CA VAL A 100 8.42 -7.07 4.46
C VAL A 100 9.42 -6.66 5.54
N GLN A 101 10.10 -5.54 5.31
CA GLN A 101 10.93 -4.88 6.33
C GLN A 101 10.53 -3.41 6.40
N ILE A 102 10.35 -2.90 7.62
CA ILE A 102 9.74 -1.59 7.86
C ILE A 102 10.76 -0.68 8.56
N VAL A 103 10.91 0.54 8.06
CA VAL A 103 11.65 1.62 8.71
C VAL A 103 10.66 2.61 9.28
N ASP A 104 10.64 2.75 10.60
CA ASP A 104 9.76 3.70 11.29
C ASP A 104 10.40 5.09 11.27
N LEU A 105 9.72 6.04 10.62
CA LEU A 105 10.10 7.45 10.64
C LEU A 105 9.11 8.22 11.50
N SER A 106 9.65 9.03 12.41
CA SER A 106 8.86 9.95 13.22
C SER A 106 9.39 11.35 13.07
N PHE A 107 8.51 12.33 12.89
CA PHE A 107 8.83 13.73 12.75
C PHE A 107 7.99 14.58 13.69
N TRP A 108 8.58 15.59 14.33
CA TRP A 108 7.88 16.52 15.21
C TRP A 108 8.49 17.93 15.14
N LYS A 109 7.77 18.92 15.69
CA LYS A 109 8.30 20.26 15.95
C LYS A 109 8.41 20.44 17.45
N ASP A 110 9.59 20.81 17.93
CA ASP A 110 9.92 20.80 19.37
C ASP A 110 8.97 21.67 20.21
N ASP A 111 8.52 22.81 19.67
CA ASP A 111 7.63 23.76 20.36
C ASP A 111 6.15 23.66 19.95
N VAL A 112 5.75 22.62 19.22
CA VAL A 112 4.36 22.46 18.76
C VAL A 112 3.76 21.16 19.31
N PRO A 113 2.88 21.25 20.32
CA PRO A 113 2.19 20.09 20.86
C PRO A 113 1.44 19.31 19.78
N TYR A 114 1.42 17.98 19.91
CA TYR A 114 0.73 17.05 19.00
C TYR A 114 1.15 17.18 17.52
N SER A 115 2.33 17.75 17.24
CA SER A 115 2.88 17.88 15.89
C SER A 115 3.47 16.59 15.32
N ARG A 116 3.57 15.54 16.15
CA ARG A 116 4.15 14.26 15.77
C ARG A 116 3.43 13.64 14.57
N ILE A 117 4.22 13.25 13.59
CA ILE A 117 3.84 12.57 12.36
C ILE A 117 4.68 11.29 12.28
N GLU A 118 4.02 10.17 12.03
CA GLU A 118 4.66 8.87 11.87
C GLU A 118 4.39 8.40 10.44
N ILE A 119 5.47 8.07 9.72
CA ILE A 119 5.41 7.64 8.31
C ILE A 119 6.30 6.40 8.19
N PRO A 120 5.75 5.19 8.29
CA PRO A 120 6.53 4.00 8.04
C PRO A 120 6.90 3.91 6.55
N VAL A 121 8.13 3.46 6.29
CA VAL A 121 8.60 3.09 4.96
C VAL A 121 8.71 1.57 4.90
N GLU A 122 7.82 0.93 4.16
CA GLU A 122 7.78 -0.52 4.01
C GLU A 122 8.55 -0.96 2.75
N VAL A 123 9.45 -1.93 2.86
CA VAL A 123 10.08 -2.60 1.70
C VAL A 123 9.57 -4.03 1.62
N THR A 124 8.79 -4.31 0.59
CA THR A 124 8.11 -5.60 0.38
C THR A 124 8.71 -6.35 -0.80
N CYS A 125 8.94 -7.65 -0.62
CA CYS A 125 9.25 -8.53 -1.74
C CYS A 125 7.95 -9.00 -2.41
N ILE A 126 7.60 -8.37 -3.53
CA ILE A 126 6.52 -8.80 -4.41
C ILE A 126 7.11 -9.42 -5.68
N ARG A 127 6.50 -10.49 -6.19
CA ARG A 127 6.90 -11.03 -7.48
C ARG A 127 6.20 -10.25 -8.60
N CYS A 128 6.87 -9.23 -9.13
CA CYS A 128 6.40 -8.52 -10.32
C CYS A 128 6.44 -9.46 -11.53
N ALA A 129 5.35 -9.49 -12.30
CA ALA A 129 5.29 -10.25 -13.53
C ALA A 129 5.67 -9.39 -14.75
N ASP A 130 5.49 -8.07 -14.65
CA ASP A 130 5.96 -7.13 -15.65
C ASP A 130 7.33 -6.53 -15.26
N GLN A 131 7.97 -5.89 -16.22
CA GLN A 131 9.15 -5.06 -15.95
C GLN A 131 8.76 -3.86 -15.09
N ILE A 132 9.69 -3.43 -14.25
CA ILE A 132 9.56 -2.18 -13.49
C ILE A 132 9.43 -1.01 -14.46
N GLU A 133 8.40 -0.20 -14.26
CA GLU A 133 8.13 1.00 -15.02
C GLU A 133 8.85 2.20 -14.42
N VAL A 134 8.94 3.27 -15.21
CA VAL A 134 9.54 4.52 -14.79
C VAL A 134 8.53 5.66 -15.00
N ARG A 135 8.42 6.54 -14.01
CA ARG A 135 7.59 7.77 -14.05
C ARG A 135 8.44 8.96 -13.65
N THR A 136 8.20 10.13 -14.25
CA THR A 136 8.91 11.37 -13.91
C THR A 136 7.93 12.36 -13.29
N VAL A 137 8.22 12.84 -12.09
CA VAL A 137 7.42 13.85 -11.38
C VAL A 137 8.35 14.89 -10.78
N GLY A 138 8.11 16.18 -11.04
CA GLY A 138 8.92 17.27 -10.50
C GLY A 138 10.42 17.16 -10.86
N GLY A 139 10.73 16.64 -12.05
CA GLY A 139 12.11 16.43 -12.51
C GLY A 139 12.83 15.24 -11.87
N THR A 140 12.16 14.46 -11.01
CA THR A 140 12.71 13.24 -10.39
C THR A 140 12.13 12.00 -11.06
N ILE A 141 13.01 11.02 -11.31
CA ILE A 141 12.66 9.73 -11.90
C ILE A 141 12.34 8.73 -10.79
N TYR A 142 11.16 8.12 -10.84
CA TYR A 142 10.69 7.10 -9.91
C TYR A 142 10.51 5.77 -10.64
N ALA A 143 11.17 4.73 -10.16
CA ALA A 143 10.84 3.35 -10.52
C ALA A 143 9.54 2.93 -9.83
N THR A 144 8.68 2.18 -10.49
CA THR A 144 7.39 1.71 -9.93
C THR A 144 6.96 0.38 -10.57
N ALA A 145 6.18 -0.44 -9.86
CA ALA A 145 5.58 -1.62 -10.46
C ALA A 145 4.51 -1.21 -11.51
N SER A 146 4.19 -2.12 -12.43
CA SER A 146 3.10 -1.92 -13.39
C SER A 146 1.75 -1.77 -12.68
N GLU A 147 0.78 -1.14 -13.34
CA GLU A 147 -0.58 -1.02 -12.81
C GLU A 147 -1.18 -2.40 -12.47
N ALA A 148 -0.93 -3.39 -13.35
CA ALA A 148 -1.42 -4.75 -13.17
C ALA A 148 -0.76 -5.41 -11.95
N ASP A 149 0.56 -5.29 -11.79
CA ASP A 149 1.25 -5.85 -10.62
C ASP A 149 0.79 -5.18 -9.32
N MET A 150 0.51 -3.87 -9.36
CA MET A 150 -0.01 -3.10 -8.24
C MET A 150 -1.40 -3.59 -7.80
N ILE A 151 -2.37 -3.66 -8.70
CA ILE A 151 -3.74 -4.07 -8.34
C ILE A 151 -3.81 -5.55 -7.93
N GLU A 152 -3.03 -6.41 -8.59
CA GLU A 152 -2.93 -7.83 -8.25
C GLU A 152 -2.32 -8.02 -6.86
N SER A 153 -1.36 -7.18 -6.46
CA SER A 153 -0.80 -7.22 -5.10
C SER A 153 -1.83 -6.89 -4.01
N LYS A 154 -2.82 -6.04 -4.31
CA LYS A 154 -3.91 -5.72 -3.37
C LYS A 154 -4.86 -6.91 -3.18
N VAL A 155 -5.16 -7.62 -4.27
CA VAL A 155 -5.89 -8.89 -4.17
C VAL A 155 -5.11 -9.88 -3.31
N ILE A 156 -3.82 -10.07 -3.57
CA ILE A 156 -2.98 -10.95 -2.76
C ILE A 156 -2.97 -10.50 -1.29
N ALA A 157 -2.92 -9.19 -0.99
CA ALA A 157 -2.92 -8.68 0.37
C ALA A 157 -4.23 -9.00 1.14
N ILE A 158 -5.39 -8.92 0.47
CA ILE A 158 -6.69 -9.32 1.04
C ILE A 158 -6.62 -10.78 1.54
N PHE A 159 -5.97 -11.66 0.78
CA PHE A 159 -5.88 -13.07 1.14
C PHE A 159 -4.68 -13.43 2.01
N GLY A 160 -3.53 -12.77 1.81
CA GLY A 160 -2.25 -13.20 2.34
C GLY A 160 -1.94 -12.67 3.73
N ARG A 161 -2.62 -11.60 4.17
CA ARG A 161 -2.42 -11.04 5.52
C ARG A 161 -3.20 -11.83 6.57
N ILE A 162 -2.61 -12.02 7.76
CA ILE A 162 -3.31 -12.64 8.90
C ILE A 162 -4.53 -11.79 9.29
N MET A 163 -4.32 -10.48 9.42
CA MET A 163 -5.38 -9.49 9.62
C MET A 163 -5.65 -8.74 8.32
N LEU A 164 -6.90 -8.76 7.87
CA LEU A 164 -7.34 -8.00 6.71
C LEU A 164 -7.21 -6.50 6.97
N ARG A 165 -6.57 -5.75 6.06
CA ARG A 165 -6.63 -4.29 6.05
C ARG A 165 -7.69 -3.86 5.04
N HIS A 166 -8.82 -3.31 5.49
CA HIS A 166 -9.95 -2.96 4.61
C HIS A 166 -9.61 -1.91 3.54
N ARG A 167 -8.51 -1.17 3.71
CA ARG A 167 -7.95 -0.30 2.66
C ARG A 167 -7.56 -1.06 1.39
N ASP A 168 -7.14 -2.32 1.48
CA ASP A 168 -6.82 -3.10 0.29
C ASP A 168 -8.08 -3.41 -0.53
N ILE A 169 -9.23 -3.59 0.13
CA ILE A 169 -10.54 -3.75 -0.54
C ILE A 169 -10.91 -2.45 -1.27
N LEU A 170 -10.78 -1.30 -0.60
CA LEU A 170 -11.03 -0.01 -1.22
C LEU A 170 -10.11 0.24 -2.42
N ASP A 171 -8.82 -0.09 -2.30
CA ASP A 171 -7.86 0.04 -3.41
C ASP A 171 -8.28 -0.86 -4.60
N VAL A 172 -8.72 -2.11 -4.36
CA VAL A 172 -9.24 -2.98 -5.43
C VAL A 172 -10.44 -2.37 -6.13
N PHE A 173 -11.34 -1.74 -5.38
CA PHE A 173 -12.52 -1.07 -5.94
C PHE A 173 -12.14 0.14 -6.81
N LEU A 174 -11.29 1.03 -6.29
CA LEU A 174 -10.93 2.29 -6.95
C LEU A 174 -10.12 2.07 -8.23
N PHE A 175 -9.29 1.04 -8.27
CA PHE A 175 -8.35 0.79 -9.35
C PHE A 175 -8.67 -0.50 -10.12
N GLN A 176 -9.94 -0.94 -10.11
CA GLN A 176 -10.36 -2.17 -10.78
C GLN A 176 -10.16 -2.13 -12.31
N ASP A 177 -10.08 -0.94 -12.91
CA ASP A 177 -9.78 -0.75 -14.34
C ASP A 177 -8.33 -1.13 -14.68
N ARG A 178 -7.46 -1.29 -13.68
CA ARG A 178 -6.06 -1.69 -13.84
C ARG A 178 -5.87 -3.19 -14.04
N PHE A 179 -6.91 -4.00 -13.83
CA PHE A 179 -6.85 -5.41 -14.19
C PHE A 179 -6.74 -5.57 -15.70
N ARG A 180 -5.86 -6.48 -16.13
CA ARG A 180 -5.68 -6.86 -17.53
C ARG A 180 -6.53 -8.08 -17.86
N SER A 181 -6.68 -8.35 -19.16
CA SER A 181 -7.37 -9.55 -19.65
C SER A 181 -6.77 -10.85 -19.12
N ASP A 182 -5.47 -10.87 -18.82
CA ASP A 182 -4.72 -12.01 -18.30
C ASP A 182 -4.53 -11.98 -16.77
N SER A 183 -5.07 -10.99 -16.05
CA SER A 183 -4.85 -10.85 -14.60
C SER A 183 -5.32 -12.05 -13.77
N ALA A 184 -6.34 -12.79 -14.22
CA ALA A 184 -6.77 -14.03 -13.54
C ALA A 184 -5.65 -15.08 -13.52
N GLN A 185 -5.01 -15.30 -14.68
CA GLN A 185 -3.90 -16.24 -14.80
C GLN A 185 -2.67 -15.75 -14.02
N ARG A 186 -2.38 -14.45 -14.07
CA ARG A 186 -1.28 -13.83 -13.31
C ARG A 186 -1.48 -14.00 -11.80
N LEU A 187 -2.69 -13.72 -11.30
CA LEU A 187 -3.05 -13.92 -9.90
C LEU A 187 -2.91 -15.37 -9.49
N LYS A 188 -3.42 -16.32 -10.28
CA LYS A 188 -3.26 -17.76 -10.03
C LYS A 188 -1.79 -18.14 -9.89
N SER A 189 -0.93 -17.70 -10.81
CA SER A 189 0.51 -17.97 -10.77
C SER A 189 1.19 -17.33 -9.54
N LYS A 190 0.81 -16.11 -9.16
CA LYS A 190 1.35 -15.43 -7.96
C LYS A 190 0.91 -16.14 -6.67
N LEU A 191 -0.36 -16.50 -6.54
CA LEU A 191 -0.90 -17.23 -5.39
C LEU A 191 -0.23 -18.60 -5.24
N GLN A 192 -0.01 -19.31 -6.36
CA GLN A 192 0.72 -20.58 -6.38
C GLN A 192 2.18 -20.40 -5.94
N ALA A 193 2.86 -19.37 -6.43
CA ALA A 193 4.24 -19.07 -6.03
C ALA A 193 4.35 -18.75 -4.54
N LEU A 194 3.33 -18.11 -3.97
CA LEU A 194 3.21 -17.84 -2.53
C LEU A 194 2.72 -19.04 -1.72
N ARG A 195 2.45 -20.18 -2.38
CA ARG A 195 1.92 -21.42 -1.76
C ARG A 195 0.66 -21.17 -0.93
N MET A 196 -0.18 -20.23 -1.37
CA MET A 196 -1.44 -19.95 -0.70
C MET A 196 -2.41 -21.11 -0.90
N ASN A 197 -2.93 -21.64 0.20
CA ASN A 197 -3.84 -22.77 0.19
C ASN A 197 -5.24 -22.32 -0.24
N ASN A 198 -5.88 -23.06 -1.16
CA ASN A 198 -7.26 -22.82 -1.56
C ASN A 198 -8.23 -22.78 -0.36
N LYS A 199 -8.00 -23.59 0.68
CA LYS A 199 -8.83 -23.56 1.90
C LYS A 199 -8.75 -22.22 2.64
N ASP A 200 -7.58 -21.58 2.66
CA ASP A 200 -7.40 -20.29 3.33
C ASP A 200 -8.06 -19.16 2.51
N LEU A 201 -7.95 -19.24 1.18
CA LEU A 201 -8.66 -18.37 0.26
C LEU A 201 -10.19 -18.50 0.44
N GLU A 202 -10.72 -19.73 0.49
CA GLU A 202 -12.14 -20.01 0.72
C GLU A 202 -12.62 -19.49 2.07
N LYS A 203 -11.83 -19.73 3.12
CA LYS A 203 -12.14 -19.26 4.47
C LYS A 203 -12.28 -17.75 4.51
N LYS A 204 -11.37 -17.02 3.86
CA LYS A 204 -11.44 -15.55 3.77
C LYS A 204 -12.61 -15.06 2.92
N MET A 205 -12.89 -15.71 1.79
CA MET A 205 -14.09 -15.40 0.99
C MET A 205 -15.37 -15.63 1.81
N CYS A 206 -15.41 -16.69 2.61
CA CYS A 206 -16.52 -17.02 3.48
C CYS A 206 -16.68 -16.00 4.62
N ASP A 207 -15.58 -15.57 5.23
CA ASP A 207 -15.54 -14.51 6.25
C ASP A 207 -16.11 -13.19 5.70
N LEU A 208 -15.60 -12.73 4.55
CA LEU A 208 -16.08 -11.51 3.88
C LEU A 208 -17.59 -11.53 3.61
N ARG A 209 -18.14 -12.71 3.28
CA ARG A 209 -19.59 -12.90 3.05
C ARG A 209 -20.39 -12.94 4.35
N LYS A 210 -19.95 -13.74 5.32
CA LYS A 210 -20.69 -13.97 6.58
C LYS A 210 -20.69 -12.76 7.50
N ASN A 211 -19.62 -11.98 7.47
CA ASN A 211 -19.41 -10.80 8.30
C ASN A 211 -19.51 -9.50 7.49
N SER A 212 -20.35 -9.49 6.44
CA SER A 212 -20.43 -8.39 5.48
C SER A 212 -20.67 -7.02 6.13
N ASP A 213 -21.54 -6.96 7.14
CA ASP A 213 -21.86 -5.71 7.84
C ASP A 213 -20.65 -5.14 8.58
N TYR A 214 -19.85 -6.02 9.19
CA TYR A 214 -18.61 -5.63 9.85
C TYR A 214 -17.60 -5.10 8.83
N HIS A 215 -17.38 -5.83 7.73
CA HIS A 215 -16.44 -5.38 6.69
C HIS A 215 -16.90 -4.09 6.01
N ALA A 216 -18.19 -3.94 5.72
CA ALA A 216 -18.74 -2.72 5.14
C ALA A 216 -18.52 -1.50 6.05
N LYS A 217 -18.74 -1.63 7.36
CA LYS A 217 -18.45 -0.56 8.34
C LYS A 217 -16.97 -0.22 8.40
N ALA A 218 -16.09 -1.22 8.44
CA ALA A 218 -14.65 -0.96 8.46
C ALA A 218 -14.13 -0.37 7.14
N ILE A 219 -14.72 -0.71 5.98
CA ILE A 219 -14.45 -0.03 4.72
C ILE A 219 -14.94 1.42 4.77
N GLN A 220 -16.12 1.66 5.35
CA GLN A 220 -16.67 3.00 5.54
C GLN A 220 -15.71 3.90 6.34
N GLU A 221 -15.13 3.37 7.42
CA GLU A 221 -14.11 4.10 8.18
C GLU A 221 -12.89 4.48 7.33
N VAL A 222 -12.46 3.61 6.41
CA VAL A 222 -11.36 3.93 5.48
C VAL A 222 -11.78 4.99 4.47
N ILE A 223 -13.00 4.94 3.93
CA ILE A 223 -13.56 5.96 3.04
C ILE A 223 -13.51 7.33 3.72
N ASP A 224 -14.02 7.40 4.95
CA ASP A 224 -14.17 8.67 5.67
C ASP A 224 -12.84 9.26 6.14
N THR A 225 -11.82 8.42 6.37
CA THR A 225 -10.53 8.86 6.94
C THR A 225 -9.40 8.93 5.93
N GLN A 226 -9.52 8.25 4.79
CA GLN A 226 -8.41 8.09 3.86
C GLN A 226 -8.78 8.31 2.39
N LEU A 227 -9.90 8.97 2.11
CA LEU A 227 -10.16 9.58 0.80
C LEU A 227 -10.22 11.10 0.93
N ASP A 228 -9.97 11.79 -0.18
CA ASP A 228 -10.31 13.20 -0.28
C ASP A 228 -11.80 13.39 0.02
N ALA A 229 -12.14 14.48 0.71
CA ALA A 229 -13.49 14.71 1.24
C ALA A 229 -14.60 14.66 0.18
N GLU A 230 -14.32 15.20 -1.02
CA GLU A 230 -15.29 15.18 -2.14
C GLU A 230 -15.51 13.76 -2.67
N ALA A 231 -14.46 12.97 -2.80
CA ALA A 231 -14.56 11.58 -3.24
C ALA A 231 -15.24 10.69 -2.18
N ALA A 232 -14.96 10.93 -0.90
CA ALA A 232 -15.66 10.27 0.21
C ALA A 232 -17.16 10.59 0.18
N ALA A 233 -17.53 11.87 0.04
CA ALA A 233 -18.92 12.29 -0.07
C ALA A 233 -19.63 11.63 -1.25
N GLN A 234 -19.00 11.64 -2.43
CA GLN A 234 -19.57 10.98 -3.61
C GLN A 234 -19.78 9.48 -3.41
N LEU A 235 -18.82 8.78 -2.81
CA LEU A 235 -19.00 7.35 -2.50
C LEU A 235 -20.11 7.13 -1.48
N ASN A 236 -20.19 7.96 -0.45
CA ASN A 236 -21.22 7.87 0.58
C ASN A 236 -22.62 8.06 -0.02
N ASP A 237 -22.79 9.01 -0.95
CA ASP A 237 -24.04 9.23 -1.67
C ASP A 237 -24.45 8.03 -2.54
N THR A 238 -23.48 7.24 -2.99
CA THR A 238 -23.73 6.01 -3.77
C THR A 238 -23.92 4.76 -2.93
N GLY A 239 -23.82 4.84 -1.59
CA GLY A 239 -24.01 3.73 -0.66
C GLY A 239 -22.76 3.33 0.13
N GLY A 240 -21.63 3.99 -0.06
CA GLY A 240 -20.44 3.87 0.80
C GLY A 240 -19.85 2.45 0.85
N GLY A 241 -19.43 2.04 2.05
CA GLY A 241 -18.64 0.82 2.26
C GLY A 241 -19.31 -0.48 1.80
N ILE A 242 -20.65 -0.58 1.82
CA ILE A 242 -21.35 -1.80 1.38
C ILE A 242 -21.29 -1.99 -0.14
N ILE A 243 -21.38 -0.90 -0.92
CA ILE A 243 -21.26 -0.96 -2.38
C ILE A 243 -19.84 -1.35 -2.78
N VAL A 244 -18.85 -0.77 -2.10
CA VAL A 244 -17.43 -1.13 -2.29
C VAL A 244 -17.22 -2.62 -2.02
N LEU A 245 -17.71 -3.14 -0.89
CA LEU A 245 -17.59 -4.56 -0.55
C LEU A 245 -18.23 -5.46 -1.61
N ASN A 246 -19.47 -5.17 -2.02
CA ASN A 246 -20.19 -5.97 -3.00
C ASN A 246 -19.49 -5.99 -4.36
N ALA A 247 -19.03 -4.84 -4.84
CA ALA A 247 -18.29 -4.74 -6.09
C ALA A 247 -16.99 -5.55 -6.04
N VAL A 248 -16.23 -5.43 -4.94
CA VAL A 248 -14.97 -6.20 -4.79
C VAL A 248 -15.25 -7.68 -4.67
N MET A 249 -16.29 -8.12 -3.96
CA MET A 249 -16.66 -9.53 -3.91
C MET A 249 -16.95 -10.11 -5.30
N ASN A 250 -17.57 -9.35 -6.20
CA ASN A 250 -17.78 -9.76 -7.59
C ASN A 250 -16.46 -9.86 -8.37
N ILE A 251 -15.55 -8.90 -8.19
CA ILE A 251 -14.20 -8.94 -8.78
C ILE A 251 -13.44 -10.17 -8.28
N LEU A 252 -13.42 -10.39 -6.97
CA LEU A 252 -12.72 -11.52 -6.36
C LEU A 252 -13.29 -12.85 -6.87
N ASN A 253 -14.61 -13.00 -6.92
CA ASN A 253 -15.24 -14.17 -7.53
C ASN A 253 -14.77 -14.38 -8.97
N ARG A 254 -14.74 -13.33 -9.81
CA ARG A 254 -14.31 -13.43 -11.21
C ARG A 254 -12.84 -13.84 -11.37
N TYR A 255 -11.93 -13.25 -10.61
CA TYR A 255 -10.48 -13.42 -10.82
C TYR A 255 -9.88 -14.58 -10.03
N ILE A 256 -10.51 -14.99 -8.93
CA ILE A 256 -10.02 -16.07 -8.08
C ILE A 256 -10.77 -17.37 -8.32
N SER A 257 -11.97 -17.29 -8.94
CA SER A 257 -12.85 -18.41 -9.31
C SER A 257 -12.20 -19.76 -9.07
N MET A 258 -12.43 -20.26 -7.86
CA MET A 258 -12.37 -21.67 -7.55
C MET A 258 -13.51 -22.29 -8.33
N GLU A 259 -13.27 -22.59 -9.60
CA GLU A 259 -14.12 -23.55 -10.27
C GLU A 259 -14.04 -24.81 -9.41
N ASN A 260 -15.13 -25.07 -8.68
CA ASN A 260 -15.57 -26.43 -8.48
C ASN A 260 -15.79 -26.97 -9.89
N THR A 261 -14.73 -27.45 -10.53
CA THR A 261 -14.85 -28.60 -11.41
C THR A 261 -15.35 -29.72 -10.51
N ASN A 262 -16.67 -29.72 -10.30
CA ASN A 262 -17.41 -30.96 -10.29
C ASN A 262 -17.01 -31.65 -11.59
N GLU A 263 -15.98 -32.49 -11.53
CA GLU A 263 -15.85 -33.63 -12.42
C GLU A 263 -17.07 -34.52 -12.13
N SER A 264 -18.20 -34.11 -12.71
CA SER A 264 -19.28 -35.01 -13.04
C SER A 264 -19.00 -35.47 -14.45
N ASN A 265 -18.26 -36.57 -14.54
CA ASN A 265 -18.40 -37.62 -15.55
C ASN A 265 -17.78 -38.89 -14.99
#